data_AF-A0A7C7I3S0-F1
#
_entry.id   AF-A0A7C7I3S0-F1
#
_cell.length_a   1.000
_cell.length_b   1.000
_cell.length_c   1.000
_cell.angle_alpha   90.00
_cell.angle_beta   90.00
_cell.angle_gamma   90.00
#
_symmetry.space_group_name_H-M   'P 1'
#
loop_
_entity.id
_entity.type
_entity.pdbx_description
1 polymer ?
#
loop_
_entity_poly.entity_id
_entity_poly.type
_entity_poly.pdbx_seq_one_letter_code
_entity_poly.pdbx_strand_id
1 'polypeptide(L)'
;MRITLTDNNFNERLTIDTDLSVLNGTTSKIFDQLVISEIKQKKYNPKSAFIQILRDLNIQEMRFSKYCMGVLHLNDNVKYNRFKPRLLKINKILTQT
;
A
#
# COMPACT_ATOMS: atom_id res chain seq x y z
N MET A 1 8.82 6.07 -6.61
CA MET A 1 8.47 7.50 -6.79
C MET A 1 7.13 7.79 -6.08
N ARG A 2 6.83 9.04 -5.67
CA ARG A 2 5.50 9.43 -5.14
C ARG A 2 4.81 10.44 -6.04
N ILE A 3 3.58 10.15 -6.45
CA ILE A 3 2.68 11.08 -7.13
C ILE A 3 1.59 11.51 -6.14
N THR A 4 1.29 12.80 -6.05
CA THR A 4 0.21 13.33 -5.21
C THR A 4 -0.78 14.10 -6.08
N LEU A 5 -2.06 13.78 -5.95
CA LEU A 5 -3.18 14.43 -6.63
C LEU A 5 -4.10 15.01 -5.55
N THR A 6 -4.52 16.25 -5.71
CA THR A 6 -5.42 16.93 -4.78
C THR A 6 -6.49 17.66 -5.57
N ASP A 7 -7.72 17.70 -5.06
CA ASP A 7 -8.71 18.62 -5.58
C ASP A 7 -8.40 20.05 -5.12
N ASN A 8 -8.84 21.05 -5.88
CA ASN A 8 -8.63 22.47 -5.56
C ASN A 8 -9.27 22.87 -4.23
N ASN A 9 -10.30 22.15 -3.80
CA ASN A 9 -11.01 22.39 -2.55
C ASN A 9 -10.45 21.56 -1.38
N PHE A 10 -9.36 20.81 -1.59
CA PHE A 10 -8.68 19.97 -0.59
C PHE A 10 -9.59 19.02 0.21
N ASN A 11 -10.70 18.58 -0.38
CA ASN A 11 -11.59 17.59 0.20
C ASN A 11 -11.05 16.17 0.06
N GLU A 12 -10.24 15.94 -0.99
CA GLU A 12 -9.69 14.64 -1.34
C GLU A 12 -8.23 14.76 -1.78
N ARG A 13 -7.37 13.98 -1.14
CA ARG A 13 -5.96 13.85 -1.52
C ARG A 13 -5.62 12.40 -1.79
N LEU A 14 -5.14 12.12 -3.00
CA LEU A 14 -4.66 10.83 -3.44
C LEU A 14 -3.13 10.84 -3.50
N THR A 15 -2.50 9.79 -2.98
CA THR A 15 -1.07 9.54 -3.17
C THR A 15 -0.87 8.17 -3.78
N ILE A 16 0.00 8.08 -4.78
CA ILE A 16 0.42 6.84 -5.42
C ILE A 16 1.93 6.70 -5.21
N ASP A 17 2.31 5.65 -4.48
CA ASP A 17 3.70 5.32 -4.19
C ASP A 17 4.12 4.09 -5.02
N THR A 18 5.15 4.27 -5.85
CA THR A 18 5.81 3.23 -6.64
C THR A 18 7.24 3.00 -6.14
N ASP A 19 7.90 1.94 -6.62
CA ASP A 19 9.31 1.63 -6.34
C ASP A 19 9.60 1.54 -4.84
N LEU A 20 8.71 0.85 -4.13
CA LEU A 20 8.78 0.73 -2.69
C LEU A 20 9.98 -0.11 -2.29
N SER A 21 10.82 0.44 -1.43
CA SER A 21 11.94 -0.26 -0.82
C SER A 21 12.01 0.00 0.68
N VAL A 22 12.57 -0.96 1.40
CA VAL A 22 12.85 -0.87 2.83
C VAL A 22 14.30 -1.23 3.07
N LEU A 23 14.93 -0.55 4.02
CA LEU A 23 16.33 -0.73 4.39
C LEU A 23 16.43 -0.74 5.93
N ASN A 24 17.17 -1.69 6.48
CA ASN A 24 17.48 -1.74 7.91
C ASN A 24 19.00 -1.75 8.13
N GLY A 25 19.68 -0.69 7.67
CA GLY A 25 21.12 -0.45 7.83
C GLY A 25 22.04 -1.42 7.07
N THR A 26 21.76 -2.73 7.13
CA THR A 26 22.53 -3.83 6.57
C THR A 26 21.78 -4.56 5.45
N THR A 27 20.46 -4.68 5.56
CA THR A 27 19.63 -5.43 4.61
C THR A 27 18.61 -4.52 3.95
N SER A 28 18.36 -4.76 2.66
CA SER A 28 17.31 -4.07 1.90
C SER A 28 16.37 -5.06 1.24
N LYS A 29 15.12 -4.64 1.06
CA LYS A 29 14.12 -5.36 0.30
C LYS A 29 13.40 -4.38 -0.61
N ILE A 30 13.33 -4.74 -1.89
CA ILE A 30 12.53 -4.04 -2.89
C ILE A 30 11.21 -4.80 -3.02
N PHE A 31 10.11 -4.06 -2.95
CA PHE A 31 8.76 -4.54 -3.23
C PHE A 31 8.45 -4.26 -4.69
N ASP A 32 9.10 -5.00 -5.58
CA ASP A 32 8.93 -4.86 -7.02
C ASP A 32 7.46 -5.09 -7.39
N GLN A 33 6.94 -4.31 -8.33
CA GLN A 33 5.54 -4.34 -8.79
C GLN A 33 4.47 -4.00 -7.73
N LEU A 34 4.85 -3.71 -6.48
CA LEU A 34 3.91 -3.24 -5.46
C LEU A 34 3.72 -1.73 -5.59
N VAL A 35 2.46 -1.33 -5.80
CA VAL A 35 2.03 0.07 -5.77
C VAL A 35 1.13 0.28 -4.56
N ILE A 36 1.36 1.35 -3.80
CA ILE A 36 0.47 1.78 -2.72
C ILE A 36 -0.27 3.03 -3.16
N SER A 37 -1.56 2.88 -3.42
CA SER A 37 -2.46 4.00 -3.64
C SER A 37 -3.27 4.27 -2.37
N GLU A 38 -3.17 5.49 -1.85
CA GLU A 38 -3.83 5.92 -0.60
C GLU A 38 -4.68 7.17 -0.89
N ILE A 39 -5.95 7.12 -0.46
CA ILE A 39 -6.88 8.23 -0.53
C ILE A 39 -7.17 8.77 0.87
N LYS A 40 -7.11 10.10 1.03
CA LYS A 40 -7.48 10.81 2.25
C LYS A 40 -8.67 11.72 1.96
N GLN A 41 -9.75 11.54 2.70
CA GLN A 41 -10.96 12.35 2.58
C GLN A 41 -11.35 12.90 3.96
N LYS A 42 -11.93 14.10 4.00
CA LYS A 42 -12.48 14.67 5.25
C LYS A 42 -13.60 13.81 5.83
N LYS A 43 -14.46 13.27 4.96
CA LYS A 43 -15.50 12.29 5.26
C LYS A 43 -15.44 11.21 4.19
N TYR A 44 -15.54 9.94 4.60
CA TYR A 44 -15.57 8.82 3.65
C TYR A 44 -16.71 9.01 2.64
N ASN A 45 -16.37 9.00 1.36
CA ASN A 45 -17.33 9.13 0.27
C ASN A 45 -17.12 8.00 -0.76
N PRO A 46 -17.95 6.94 -0.75
CA PRO A 46 -17.81 5.83 -1.69
C PRO A 46 -18.12 6.20 -3.15
N LYS A 47 -18.66 7.39 -3.39
CA LYS A 47 -18.89 7.95 -4.74
C LYS A 47 -17.69 8.73 -5.28
N SER A 48 -16.56 8.78 -4.58
CA SER A 48 -15.31 9.33 -5.14
C SER A 48 -14.95 8.62 -6.44
N ALA A 49 -14.58 9.39 -7.47
CA ALA A 49 -14.16 8.83 -8.76
C ALA A 49 -13.02 7.81 -8.58
N PHE A 50 -12.05 8.12 -7.71
CA PHE A 50 -10.95 7.22 -7.41
C PHE A 50 -11.42 5.89 -6.80
N ILE A 51 -12.33 5.94 -5.83
CA ILE A 51 -12.88 4.72 -5.19
C ILE A 51 -13.68 3.88 -6.19
N GLN A 52 -14.45 4.53 -7.08
CA GLN A 52 -15.21 3.83 -8.12
C GLN A 52 -14.27 3.11 -9.09
N ILE A 53 -13.24 3.80 -9.61
CA ILE A 53 -12.25 3.21 -10.51
C ILE A 53 -11.56 2.00 -9.86
N LEU A 54 -11.15 2.08 -8.59
CA LEU A 54 -10.55 0.93 -7.89
C LEU A 54 -11.49 -0.27 -7.81
N ARG A 55 -12.80 -0.03 -7.59
CA ARG A 55 -13.81 -1.11 -7.55
C ARG A 55 -14.00 -1.75 -8.92
N ASP A 56 -14.05 -0.95 -9.98
CA ASP A 56 -14.19 -1.44 -11.36
C ASP A 56 -12.98 -2.28 -11.77
N LEU A 57 -11.79 -1.93 -11.27
CA LEU A 57 -10.55 -2.70 -11.43
C LEU A 57 -10.45 -3.91 -10.48
N ASN A 58 -11.49 -4.19 -9.66
CA ASN A 58 -11.49 -5.23 -8.63
C ASN A 58 -10.37 -5.10 -7.58
N ILE A 59 -9.85 -3.89 -7.38
CA ILE A 59 -8.82 -3.58 -6.39
C ILE A 59 -9.51 -3.31 -5.05
N GLN A 60 -9.45 -4.30 -4.17
CA GLN A 60 -10.01 -4.20 -2.83
C GLN A 60 -9.11 -3.39 -1.89
N GLU A 61 -9.72 -2.51 -1.11
CA GLU A 61 -9.04 -1.77 -0.04
C GLU A 61 -8.36 -2.71 0.97
N MET A 62 -7.22 -2.26 1.50
CA MET A 62 -6.49 -2.97 2.53
C MET A 62 -5.82 -1.99 3.47
N ARG A 63 -5.90 -2.25 4.78
CA ARG A 63 -5.05 -1.57 5.77
C ARG A 63 -3.61 -2.04 5.61
N PHE A 64 -2.71 -1.13 5.27
CA PHE A 64 -1.29 -1.43 5.03
C PHE A 64 -0.39 -0.55 5.91
N SER A 65 0.54 -1.17 6.63
CA SER A 65 1.58 -0.45 7.39
C SER A 65 2.93 -0.71 6.73
N LYS A 66 3.51 0.33 6.15
CA LYS A 66 4.84 0.29 5.50
C LYS A 66 5.92 -0.17 6.48
N TYR A 67 5.90 0.37 7.70
CA TYR A 67 6.86 0.03 8.74
C TYR A 67 6.75 -1.44 9.16
N CYS A 68 5.55 -1.90 9.53
CA CYS A 68 5.38 -3.29 9.96
C CYS A 68 5.73 -4.27 8.83
N MET A 69 5.33 -3.96 7.59
CA MET A 69 5.65 -4.82 6.45
C MET A 69 7.15 -4.86 6.17
N GLY A 70 7.84 -3.72 6.29
CA GLY A 70 9.30 -3.67 6.15
C GLY A 70 10.03 -4.47 7.22
N VAL A 71 9.66 -4.29 8.49
CA VAL A 71 10.24 -5.05 9.60
C VAL A 71 10.05 -6.56 9.40
N LEU A 72 8.86 -6.99 8.97
CA LEU A 72 8.58 -8.40 8.71
C LEU A 72 9.37 -9.00 7.54
N HIS A 73 9.79 -8.19 6.57
CA HIS A 73 10.59 -8.65 5.43
C HIS A 73 12.10 -8.57 5.66
N LEU A 74 12.55 -7.80 6.65
CA LEU A 74 13.96 -7.61 6.97
C LEU A 74 14.39 -8.36 8.24
N ASN A 75 13.45 -8.93 8.99
CA ASN A 75 13.72 -9.60 10.26
C ASN A 75 12.84 -10.84 10.45
N ASP A 76 13.46 -12.02 10.34
CA ASP A 76 12.77 -13.31 10.42
C ASP A 76 12.30 -13.68 11.84
N ASN A 77 12.80 -12.99 12.87
CA ASN A 77 12.52 -13.30 14.27
C ASN A 77 11.30 -12.58 14.85
N VAL A 78 10.48 -11.92 14.01
CA VAL A 78 9.33 -11.12 14.47
C VAL A 78 8.02 -11.90 14.35
N LYS A 79 7.23 -11.93 15.43
CA LYS A 79 5.91 -12.57 15.44
C LYS A 79 4.97 -11.89 14.44
N TYR A 80 4.55 -12.63 13.41
CA TYR A 80 3.79 -12.08 12.28
C TYR A 80 2.34 -12.58 12.16
N ASN A 81 1.85 -13.41 13.10
CA ASN A 81 0.52 -14.04 13.00
C ASN A 81 -0.62 -13.04 12.73
N ARG A 82 -0.58 -11.86 13.35
CA ARG A 82 -1.57 -10.78 13.13
C ARG A 82 -1.49 -10.20 11.71
N PHE A 83 -0.31 -10.22 11.10
CA PHE A 83 -0.03 -9.67 9.78
C PHE A 83 -0.08 -10.72 8.66
N LYS A 84 -0.12 -12.01 9.01
CA LYS A 84 -0.12 -13.15 8.08
C LYS A 84 -1.13 -13.01 6.93
N PRO A 85 -2.41 -12.63 7.15
CA PRO A 85 -3.35 -12.47 6.04
C PRO A 85 -2.94 -11.40 5.03
N ARG A 86 -2.35 -10.29 5.52
CA ARG A 86 -1.87 -9.20 4.67
C ARG A 86 -0.60 -9.61 3.93
N LEU A 87 0.32 -10.25 4.64
CA LEU A 87 1.57 -10.77 4.08
C LEU A 87 1.28 -11.74 2.93
N LEU A 88 0.33 -12.67 3.09
CA LEU A 88 -0.06 -13.60 2.03
C LEU A 88 -0.61 -12.87 0.79
N LYS A 89 -1.46 -11.86 0.98
CA LYS A 89 -2.01 -11.09 -0.15
C LYS A 89 -0.93 -10.26 -0.86
N ILE A 90 0.01 -9.68 -0.13
CA ILE A 90 1.15 -8.95 -0.70
C ILE A 90 2.08 -9.90 -1.45
N ASN A 91 2.43 -11.04 -0.85
CA ASN A 91 3.26 -12.05 -1.52
C ASN A 91 2.60 -12.54 -2.80
N LYS A 92 1.27 -12.70 -2.81
CA LYS A 92 0.53 -13.02 -4.03
C LYS A 92 0.67 -11.92 -5.10
N ILE A 93 0.67 -10.64 -4.72
CA ILE A 93 0.89 -9.53 -5.66
C ILE A 93 2.33 -9.57 -6.20
N LEU A 94 3.32 -9.75 -5.32
CA LEU A 94 4.75 -9.78 -5.69
C LEU A 94 5.17 -11.00 -6.52
N THR A 95 4.36 -12.06 -6.55
CA THR A 95 4.64 -13.32 -7.27
C THR A 95 3.78 -13.51 -8.51
N GLN A 96 2.76 -12.67 -8.72
CA GLN A 96 2.02 -12.66 -9.97
C GLN A 96 2.97 -12.16 -11.07
N THR A 97 3.37 -13.07 -11.95
CA THR A 97 4.18 -12.80 -13.15
C THR A 97 3.26 -12.77 -14.36
#